data_AF-A0A0F4LSJ2-F1
#
_entry.id   AF-A0A0F4LSJ2-F1
#
_cell.length_a   1.000
_cell.length_b   1.000
_cell.length_c   1.000
_cell.angle_alpha   90.00
_cell.angle_beta   90.00
_cell.angle_gamma   90.00
#
_symmetry.space_group_name_H-M   'P 1'
#
loop_
_entity.id
_entity.type
_entity.pdbx_description
1 polymer ?
#
loop_
_entity_poly.entity_id
_entity_poly.type
_entity_poly.pdbx_seq_one_letter_code
_entity_poly.pdbx_strand_id
1 'polypeptide(L)'
;MIKIKKVLSVVGISFLAITLAGCSSNNKSSNSNTLTKTELQKKAFKEKYDEIKLGDISEKGNGGASITETTELLGKPKSTETTSVNGLKVKTIGWKTSGAILVVQFYNKKAITKTINNFKWEKAPNKLTLKTYNKIKENSSYTSLVKKYGQPDTLNDNIVMGKKNKVALYQTKTKSKSDNNSNRATFVFSDNKLISKTQVELDK
;
A
#
# COMPACT_ATOMS: atom_id res chain seq x y z
N MET A 1 -30.17 10.53 8.35
CA MET A 1 -28.84 11.18 8.33
C MET A 1 -27.85 10.30 9.10
N ILE A 2 -27.14 9.41 8.41
CA ILE A 2 -26.24 8.42 9.05
C ILE A 2 -24.99 9.16 9.51
N LYS A 3 -24.68 9.12 10.82
CA LYS A 3 -23.56 9.85 11.44
C LYS A 3 -22.21 9.36 10.87
N ILE A 4 -21.64 10.14 9.95
CA ILE A 4 -20.39 9.92 9.19
C ILE A 4 -19.15 9.71 10.07
N LYS A 5 -19.20 10.06 11.37
CA LYS A 5 -18.09 9.85 12.31
C LYS A 5 -17.61 8.39 12.40
N LYS A 6 -18.47 7.41 12.10
CA LYS A 6 -18.07 5.98 12.07
C LYS A 6 -17.38 5.56 10.77
N VAL A 7 -17.53 6.30 9.67
CA VAL A 7 -16.94 5.94 8.37
C VAL A 7 -15.42 6.12 8.37
N LEU A 8 -14.91 7.15 9.08
CA LEU A 8 -13.46 7.33 9.30
C LEU A 8 -12.82 6.17 10.07
N SER A 9 -13.59 5.46 10.92
CA SER A 9 -13.13 4.27 11.65
C SER A 9 -13.22 2.97 10.83
N VAL A 10 -13.90 2.99 9.68
CA VAL A 10 -14.20 1.81 8.84
C VAL A 10 -13.31 1.72 7.60
N VAL A 11 -12.42 2.68 7.36
CA VAL A 11 -11.19 2.43 6.56
C VAL A 11 -10.19 1.64 7.41
N GLY A 12 -10.73 0.62 8.10
CA GLY A 12 -10.04 -0.42 8.80
C GLY A 12 -9.23 -1.16 7.76
N ILE A 13 -7.94 -1.01 7.92
CA ILE A 13 -6.87 -1.83 7.37
C ILE A 13 -7.24 -3.31 7.52
N SER A 14 -8.04 -3.86 6.61
CA SER A 14 -8.11 -5.30 6.41
C SER A 14 -6.96 -5.64 5.49
N PHE A 15 -5.76 -5.77 6.05
CA PHE A 15 -4.69 -6.52 5.41
C PHE A 15 -5.21 -7.95 5.23
N LEU A 16 -5.80 -8.23 4.07
CA LEU A 16 -6.05 -9.61 3.70
C LEU A 16 -4.69 -10.29 3.56
N ALA A 17 -4.34 -11.06 4.58
CA ALA A 17 -3.22 -11.97 4.56
C ALA A 17 -3.56 -13.09 3.57
N ILE A 18 -3.19 -12.90 2.31
CA ILE A 18 -3.20 -13.98 1.33
C ILE A 18 -2.10 -14.96 1.80
N THR A 19 -2.51 -16.09 2.38
CA THR A 19 -1.58 -17.14 2.81
C THR A 19 -0.83 -17.68 1.61
N LEU A 20 0.50 -17.53 1.63
CA LEU A 20 1.40 -17.97 0.57
C LEU A 20 1.85 -19.41 0.87
N ALA A 21 1.47 -20.37 0.03
CA ALA A 21 2.27 -21.58 -0.17
C ALA A 21 3.51 -21.17 -0.98
N GLY A 22 4.68 -21.17 -0.34
CA GLY A 22 5.94 -20.74 -0.94
C GLY A 22 6.77 -21.93 -1.42
N CYS A 23 7.06 -21.98 -2.73
CA CYS A 23 8.20 -22.74 -3.24
C CYS A 23 9.40 -21.80 -3.41
N SER A 24 10.49 -22.11 -2.73
CA SER A 24 11.75 -21.38 -2.73
C SER A 24 12.69 -21.98 -3.75
N SER A 25 13.24 -21.17 -4.66
CA SER A 25 14.43 -21.53 -5.43
C SER A 25 15.45 -20.40 -5.35
N ASN A 26 16.63 -20.79 -4.83
CA ASN A 26 17.84 -19.99 -4.74
C ASN A 26 18.39 -19.69 -6.15
N ASN A 27 18.94 -18.48 -6.36
CA ASN A 27 20.22 -18.39 -7.06
C ASN A 27 20.98 -17.07 -6.87
N LYS A 28 22.31 -17.22 -6.96
CA LYS A 28 23.40 -16.28 -6.66
C LYS A 28 23.48 -15.06 -7.59
N SER A 29 24.12 -14.03 -7.04
CA SER A 29 24.45 -12.69 -7.55
C SER A 29 25.42 -12.65 -8.74
N SER A 30 25.20 -11.71 -9.66
CA SER A 30 26.27 -11.04 -10.42
C SER A 30 25.96 -9.54 -10.58
N ASN A 31 27.01 -8.72 -10.50
CA ASN A 31 26.99 -7.27 -10.43
C ASN A 31 27.14 -6.68 -11.85
N SER A 32 26.14 -5.92 -12.29
CA SER A 32 26.14 -5.05 -13.47
C SER A 32 25.05 -3.99 -13.22
N ASN A 33 25.32 -2.71 -13.50
CA ASN A 33 24.39 -1.59 -13.31
C ASN A 33 23.20 -1.59 -14.30
N THR A 34 22.79 -2.77 -14.77
CA THR A 34 21.61 -2.98 -15.59
C THR A 34 20.51 -3.54 -14.70
N LEU A 35 19.35 -2.88 -14.65
CA LEU A 35 18.18 -3.38 -13.93
C LEU A 35 17.89 -4.81 -14.36
N THR A 36 17.79 -5.72 -13.39
CA THR A 36 17.39 -7.09 -13.64
C THR A 36 15.98 -7.12 -14.24
N LYS A 37 15.65 -8.18 -14.99
CA LYS A 37 14.29 -8.42 -15.50
C LYS A 37 13.22 -8.31 -14.40
N THR A 38 13.56 -8.75 -13.19
CA THR A 38 12.72 -8.68 -12.00
C THR A 38 12.50 -7.23 -11.52
N GLU A 39 13.52 -6.38 -11.58
CA GLU A 39 13.43 -4.96 -11.21
C GLU A 39 12.61 -4.15 -12.23
N LEU A 40 12.80 -4.42 -13.53
CA LEU A 40 11.98 -3.81 -14.59
C LEU A 40 10.50 -4.16 -14.43
N GLN A 41 10.19 -5.43 -14.16
CA GLN A 41 8.81 -5.87 -13.92
C GLN A 41 8.20 -5.19 -12.69
N LYS A 42 8.98 -5.00 -11.63
CA LYS A 42 8.53 -4.28 -10.43
C LYS A 42 8.25 -2.82 -10.73
N LYS A 43 9.17 -2.13 -11.42
CA LYS A 43 9.01 -0.72 -11.80
C LYS A 43 7.73 -0.52 -12.62
N ALA A 44 7.53 -1.32 -13.67
CA ALA A 44 6.31 -1.28 -14.47
C ALA A 44 5.05 -1.58 -13.63
N PHE A 45 5.12 -2.50 -12.68
CA PHE A 45 4.00 -2.81 -11.78
C PHE A 45 3.66 -1.64 -10.85
N LYS A 46 4.66 -0.86 -10.42
CA LYS A 46 4.46 0.36 -9.63
C LYS A 46 3.91 1.52 -10.48
N GLU A 47 4.40 1.70 -11.70
CA GLU A 47 3.87 2.72 -12.62
C GLU A 47 2.37 2.48 -12.87
N LYS A 48 1.98 1.23 -13.15
CA LYS A 48 0.57 0.84 -13.25
C LYS A 48 -0.22 1.08 -11.96
N TYR A 49 0.38 0.82 -10.79
CA TYR A 49 -0.25 1.17 -9.51
C TYR A 49 -0.55 2.68 -9.42
N ASP A 50 0.38 3.53 -9.84
CA ASP A 50 0.23 4.99 -9.79
C ASP A 50 -0.86 5.49 -10.75
N GLU A 51 -0.97 4.87 -11.94
CA GLU A 51 -1.95 5.20 -12.97
C GLU A 51 -3.41 4.88 -12.60
N ILE A 52 -3.66 3.97 -11.65
CA ILE A 52 -5.03 3.64 -11.22
C ILE A 52 -5.71 4.87 -10.62
N LYS A 53 -6.75 5.35 -11.30
CA LYS A 53 -7.64 6.42 -10.84
C LYS A 53 -8.56 5.90 -9.74
N LEU A 54 -8.50 6.54 -8.58
CA LEU A 54 -9.41 6.28 -7.47
C LEU A 54 -10.55 7.28 -7.48
N GLY A 55 -11.75 6.79 -7.17
CA GLY A 55 -12.90 7.62 -6.91
C GLY A 55 -13.06 7.91 -5.43
N ASP A 56 -13.86 8.93 -5.13
CA ASP A 56 -14.15 9.31 -3.76
C ASP A 56 -15.14 8.33 -3.12
N ILE A 57 -14.75 7.72 -2.00
CA ILE A 57 -15.57 6.80 -1.22
C ILE A 57 -16.88 7.48 -0.77
N SER A 58 -16.82 8.75 -0.38
CA SER A 58 -17.98 9.54 0.05
C SER A 58 -18.97 9.77 -1.09
N GLU A 59 -18.49 9.75 -2.34
CA GLU A 59 -19.29 9.90 -3.56
C GLU A 59 -19.50 8.57 -4.28
N LYS A 60 -19.55 7.47 -3.53
CA LYS A 60 -19.79 6.11 -4.07
C LYS A 60 -18.79 5.67 -5.14
N GLY A 61 -17.54 6.11 -5.02
CA GLY A 61 -16.46 5.84 -5.95
C GLY A 61 -16.51 6.66 -7.25
N ASN A 62 -17.26 7.75 -7.27
CA ASN A 62 -17.29 8.64 -8.44
C ASN A 62 -15.88 9.16 -8.78
N GLY A 63 -15.57 9.22 -10.08
CA GLY A 63 -14.23 9.56 -10.59
C GLY A 63 -13.22 8.40 -10.63
N GLY A 64 -13.56 7.22 -10.08
CA GLY A 64 -12.70 6.04 -10.10
C GLY A 64 -12.69 5.30 -11.44
N ALA A 65 -11.63 4.54 -11.67
CA ALA A 65 -11.55 3.57 -12.77
C ALA A 65 -12.57 2.44 -12.54
N SER A 66 -13.13 1.93 -13.63
CA SER A 66 -13.93 0.71 -13.64
C SER A 66 -13.07 -0.53 -13.42
N ILE A 67 -13.73 -1.65 -13.14
CA ILE A 67 -13.06 -2.96 -13.09
C ILE A 67 -12.36 -3.27 -14.42
N THR A 68 -13.04 -3.02 -15.54
CA THR A 68 -12.51 -3.27 -16.90
C THR A 68 -11.23 -2.47 -17.16
N GLU A 69 -11.26 -1.15 -16.98
CA GLU A 69 -10.08 -0.27 -17.15
C GLU A 69 -8.92 -0.73 -16.25
N THR A 70 -9.22 -1.13 -15.01
CA THR A 70 -8.19 -1.61 -14.08
C THR A 70 -7.60 -2.96 -14.53
N THR A 71 -8.43 -3.88 -15.05
CA THR A 71 -7.95 -5.17 -15.56
C THR A 71 -7.20 -5.05 -16.89
N GLU A 72 -7.54 -4.10 -17.75
CA GLU A 72 -6.78 -3.81 -18.97
C GLU A 72 -5.39 -3.28 -18.61
N LEU A 73 -5.32 -2.38 -17.63
CA LEU A 73 -4.06 -1.83 -17.13
C LEU A 73 -3.17 -2.90 -16.48
N LEU A 74 -3.73 -3.70 -15.57
CA LEU A 74 -2.98 -4.64 -14.74
C LEU A 74 -2.86 -6.07 -15.32
N GLY A 75 -3.64 -6.40 -16.33
CA GLY A 75 -3.79 -7.74 -16.87
C GLY A 75 -4.66 -8.65 -16.02
N LYS A 76 -4.52 -9.97 -16.23
CA LYS A 76 -5.38 -10.98 -15.59
C LYS A 76 -5.21 -11.00 -14.05
N PRO A 77 -6.31 -10.86 -13.27
CA PRO A 77 -6.25 -10.93 -11.83
C PRO A 77 -5.89 -12.34 -11.33
N LYS A 78 -5.37 -12.40 -10.11
CA LYS A 78 -5.01 -13.63 -9.39
C LYS A 78 -6.01 -14.00 -8.30
N SER A 79 -6.76 -13.04 -7.77
CA SER A 79 -7.83 -13.28 -6.82
C SER A 79 -8.98 -12.30 -7.03
N THR A 80 -10.17 -12.71 -6.61
CA THR A 80 -11.35 -11.87 -6.58
C THR A 80 -12.23 -12.31 -5.43
N GLU A 81 -12.60 -11.36 -4.58
CA GLU A 81 -13.42 -11.59 -3.40
C GLU A 81 -14.47 -10.49 -3.31
N THR A 82 -15.59 -10.76 -2.65
CA THR A 82 -16.60 -9.76 -2.36
C THR A 82 -16.93 -9.82 -0.89
N THR A 83 -16.80 -8.69 -0.21
CA THR A 83 -17.15 -8.53 1.19
C THR A 83 -18.30 -7.56 1.33
N SER A 84 -19.09 -7.73 2.39
CA SER A 84 -20.14 -6.78 2.75
C SER A 84 -19.72 -6.07 4.04
N VAL A 85 -19.56 -4.76 3.99
CA VAL A 85 -19.20 -3.93 5.15
C VAL A 85 -20.36 -2.98 5.41
N ASN A 86 -21.06 -3.13 6.54
CA ASN A 86 -22.24 -2.34 6.88
C ASN A 86 -23.30 -2.30 5.75
N GLY A 87 -23.53 -3.43 5.09
CA GLY A 87 -24.47 -3.55 3.96
C GLY A 87 -23.92 -3.06 2.61
N LEU A 88 -22.73 -2.48 2.56
CA LEU A 88 -22.06 -2.07 1.32
C LEU A 88 -21.26 -3.24 0.74
N LYS A 89 -21.57 -3.63 -0.49
CA LYS A 89 -20.80 -4.64 -1.22
C LYS A 89 -19.53 -4.02 -1.80
N VAL A 90 -18.38 -4.51 -1.33
CA VAL A 90 -17.06 -4.12 -1.81
C VAL A 90 -16.43 -5.33 -2.51
N LYS A 91 -16.02 -5.14 -3.77
CA LYS A 91 -15.30 -6.17 -4.53
C LYS A 91 -13.81 -5.91 -4.42
N THR A 92 -13.04 -6.91 -4.02
CA THR A 92 -11.59 -6.84 -3.86
C THR A 92 -10.96 -7.70 -4.94
N ILE A 93 -10.06 -7.13 -5.75
CA ILE A 93 -9.38 -7.86 -6.83
C ILE A 93 -7.87 -7.75 -6.59
N GLY A 94 -7.17 -8.87 -6.70
CA GLY A 94 -5.73 -8.96 -6.42
C GLY A 94 -4.91 -9.34 -7.66
N TRP A 95 -3.75 -8.71 -7.80
CA TRP A 95 -2.71 -9.00 -8.78
C TRP A 95 -1.39 -9.30 -8.06
N LYS A 96 -0.57 -10.17 -8.64
CA LYS A 96 0.71 -10.57 -8.06
C LYS A 96 1.79 -10.60 -9.13
N THR A 97 2.96 -10.11 -8.75
CA THR A 97 4.23 -10.28 -9.48
C THR A 97 5.26 -11.00 -8.60
N SER A 98 6.47 -11.21 -9.11
CA SER A 98 7.59 -11.95 -8.48
C SER A 98 8.04 -11.43 -7.10
N GLY A 99 7.49 -10.31 -6.63
CA GLY A 99 7.75 -9.83 -5.28
C GLY A 99 6.91 -8.62 -4.90
N ALA A 100 5.64 -8.58 -5.33
CA ALA A 100 4.68 -7.58 -4.86
C ALA A 100 3.26 -8.09 -5.07
N ILE A 101 2.35 -7.63 -4.22
CA ILE A 101 0.92 -7.89 -4.31
C ILE A 101 0.23 -6.54 -4.43
N LEU A 102 -0.62 -6.38 -5.44
CA LEU A 102 -1.49 -5.22 -5.60
C LEU A 102 -2.93 -5.66 -5.40
N VAL A 103 -3.66 -4.99 -4.53
CA VAL A 103 -5.09 -5.18 -4.32
C VAL A 103 -5.81 -3.87 -4.62
N VAL A 104 -6.88 -3.95 -5.41
CA VAL A 104 -7.79 -2.83 -5.67
C VAL A 104 -9.18 -3.20 -5.16
N GLN A 105 -9.76 -2.32 -4.36
CA GLN A 105 -11.14 -2.44 -3.89
C GLN A 105 -12.05 -1.56 -4.72
N PHE A 106 -13.23 -2.11 -5.03
CA PHE A 106 -14.25 -1.49 -5.84
C PHE A 106 -15.56 -1.38 -5.07
N TYR A 107 -16.13 -0.19 -5.07
CA TYR A 107 -17.49 0.08 -4.61
C TYR A 107 -18.27 0.69 -5.75
N ASN A 108 -19.52 0.24 -5.95
CA ASN A 108 -20.33 0.63 -7.11
C ASN A 108 -19.58 0.44 -8.47
N LYS A 109 -18.81 -0.65 -8.59
CA LYS A 109 -17.96 -0.98 -9.75
C LYS A 109 -16.84 0.04 -10.06
N LYS A 110 -16.54 0.95 -9.14
CA LYS A 110 -15.47 1.95 -9.27
C LYS A 110 -14.37 1.73 -8.24
N ALA A 111 -13.12 1.87 -8.64
CA ALA A 111 -11.95 1.73 -7.78
C ALA A 111 -11.97 2.82 -6.70
N ILE A 112 -11.91 2.41 -5.43
CA ILE A 112 -11.98 3.32 -4.27
C ILE A 112 -10.74 3.25 -3.38
N THR A 113 -10.01 2.15 -3.44
CA THR A 113 -8.80 1.96 -2.65
C THR A 113 -7.83 1.08 -3.42
N LYS A 114 -6.54 1.42 -3.39
CA LYS A 114 -5.47 0.59 -3.92
C LYS A 114 -4.39 0.38 -2.87
N THR A 115 -3.94 -0.87 -2.73
CA THR A 115 -2.89 -1.25 -1.78
C THR A 115 -1.83 -2.05 -2.52
N ILE A 116 -0.56 -1.63 -2.40
CA ILE A 116 0.58 -2.43 -2.84
C ILE A 116 1.38 -2.88 -1.62
N ASN A 117 1.70 -4.17 -1.56
CA ASN A 117 2.34 -4.85 -0.44
C ASN A 117 3.60 -5.59 -0.89
N ASN A 118 4.52 -5.78 0.06
CA ASN A 118 5.73 -6.59 -0.07
C ASN A 118 6.63 -6.19 -1.24
N PHE A 119 6.50 -4.95 -1.72
CA PHE A 119 7.27 -4.49 -2.84
C PHE A 119 8.71 -4.26 -2.39
N LYS A 120 9.66 -5.03 -2.94
CA LYS A 120 11.08 -4.84 -2.65
C LYS A 120 11.61 -3.61 -3.41
N TRP A 121 11.60 -2.47 -2.73
CA TRP A 121 12.11 -1.20 -3.22
C TRP A 121 13.63 -1.17 -3.29
N GLU A 122 14.16 -0.15 -3.96
CA GLU A 122 15.57 0.20 -3.88
C GLU A 122 16.00 0.44 -2.42
N LYS A 123 17.29 0.24 -2.13
CA LYS A 123 17.82 0.42 -0.79
C LYS A 123 17.57 1.86 -0.32
N ALA A 124 16.95 1.98 0.85
CA ALA A 124 16.71 3.26 1.49
C ALA A 124 18.03 4.02 1.74
N PRO A 125 18.09 5.34 1.49
CA PRO A 125 19.27 6.15 1.78
C PRO A 125 19.61 6.16 3.27
N ASN A 126 18.58 6.15 4.13
CA ASN A 126 18.74 6.15 5.58
C ASN A 126 17.86 5.09 6.24
N LYS A 127 18.34 4.54 7.35
CA LYS A 127 17.54 3.66 8.21
C LYS A 127 16.49 4.46 9.00
N LEU A 128 15.29 3.92 9.10
CA LEU A 128 14.23 4.45 9.96
C LEU A 128 14.38 3.85 11.36
N THR A 129 15.00 4.59 12.27
CA THR A 129 15.17 4.26 13.69
C THR A 129 14.19 5.09 14.53
N LEU A 130 14.06 4.81 15.82
CA LEU A 130 13.28 5.60 16.76
C LEU A 130 13.80 7.05 16.81
N LYS A 131 15.11 7.25 16.83
CA LYS A 131 15.72 8.58 16.77
C LYS A 131 15.32 9.36 15.51
N THR A 132 15.33 8.72 14.33
CA THR A 132 14.94 9.41 13.09
C THR A 132 13.44 9.59 12.99
N TYR A 133 12.66 8.61 13.43
CA TYR A 133 11.20 8.67 13.54
C TYR A 133 10.74 9.86 14.40
N ASN A 134 11.35 10.07 15.56
CA ASN A 134 11.01 11.17 16.47
C ASN A 134 11.25 12.54 15.84
N LYS A 135 12.20 12.66 14.90
CA LYS A 135 12.50 13.90 14.19
C LYS A 135 11.54 14.22 13.03
N ILE A 136 10.72 13.26 12.59
CA ILE A 136 9.73 13.49 11.53
C ILE A 136 8.61 14.35 12.10
N LYS A 137 8.46 15.56 11.58
CA LYS A 137 7.44 16.52 12.03
C LYS A 137 6.12 16.29 11.31
N GLU A 138 5.02 16.62 11.96
CA GLU A 138 3.73 16.80 11.29
C GLU A 138 3.85 17.76 10.10
N ASN A 139 2.92 17.64 9.15
CA ASN A 139 2.93 18.37 7.88
C ASN A 139 4.12 18.08 6.93
N SER A 140 5.07 17.22 7.32
CA SER A 140 6.07 16.69 6.37
C SER A 140 5.37 16.00 5.21
N SER A 141 5.92 16.11 3.99
CA SER A 141 5.29 15.51 2.82
C SER A 141 5.68 14.05 2.63
N TYR A 142 4.82 13.26 1.97
CA TYR A 142 5.14 11.87 1.60
C TYR A 142 6.41 11.81 0.76
N THR A 143 6.55 12.69 -0.23
CA THR A 143 7.74 12.78 -1.07
C THR A 143 9.00 13.03 -0.25
N SER A 144 8.95 13.91 0.77
CA SER A 144 10.10 14.16 1.64
C SER A 144 10.48 12.95 2.48
N LEU A 145 9.49 12.15 2.91
CA LEU A 145 9.71 10.91 3.65
C LEU A 145 10.37 9.86 2.75
N VAL A 146 9.82 9.64 1.55
CA VAL A 146 10.37 8.69 0.58
C VAL A 146 11.78 9.05 0.16
N LYS A 147 12.07 10.35 -0.07
CA LYS A 147 13.42 10.81 -0.40
C LYS A 147 14.44 10.47 0.69
N LYS A 148 14.04 10.45 1.96
CA LYS A 148 14.93 10.19 3.10
C LYS A 148 15.05 8.70 3.44
N TYR A 149 13.94 7.98 3.42
CA TYR A 149 13.83 6.61 3.97
C TYR A 149 13.44 5.56 2.93
N GLY A 150 13.40 5.93 1.66
CA GLY A 150 12.93 5.04 0.60
C GLY A 150 11.41 4.86 0.61
N GLN A 151 10.92 4.04 -0.32
CA GLN A 151 9.51 3.72 -0.43
C GLN A 151 9.08 2.75 0.70
N PRO A 152 7.82 2.82 1.18
CA PRO A 152 7.31 1.98 2.26
C PRO A 152 6.97 0.57 1.77
N ASP A 153 7.20 -0.46 2.59
CA ASP A 153 6.86 -1.87 2.28
C ASP A 153 5.40 -2.08 1.88
N THR A 154 4.51 -1.29 2.49
CA THR A 154 3.11 -1.17 2.07
C THR A 154 2.74 0.29 1.82
N LEU A 155 1.98 0.49 0.75
CA LEU A 155 1.32 1.75 0.44
C LEU A 155 -0.17 1.52 0.18
N ASN A 156 -1.03 2.23 0.89
CA ASN A 156 -2.48 2.25 0.69
C ASN A 156 -2.92 3.68 0.33
N ASP A 157 -3.70 3.81 -0.74
CA ASP A 157 -4.26 5.08 -1.20
C ASP A 157 -5.78 4.99 -1.28
N ASN A 158 -6.47 6.06 -0.86
CA ASN A 158 -7.91 6.25 -1.04
C ASN A 158 -8.27 7.75 -1.10
N ILE A 159 -9.51 8.05 -1.50
CA ILE A 159 -10.06 9.40 -1.47
C ILE A 159 -11.33 9.38 -0.63
N VAL A 160 -11.42 10.31 0.32
CA VAL A 160 -12.59 10.47 1.20
C VAL A 160 -12.87 11.96 1.33
N MET A 161 -14.09 12.38 0.99
CA MET A 161 -14.54 13.79 1.08
C MET A 161 -13.58 14.75 0.35
N GLY A 162 -13.18 14.39 -0.86
CA GLY A 162 -12.27 15.13 -1.74
C GLY A 162 -10.80 15.05 -1.36
N LYS A 163 -10.47 14.50 -0.18
CA LYS A 163 -9.09 14.45 0.32
C LYS A 163 -8.39 13.17 -0.09
N LYS A 164 -7.17 13.31 -0.60
CA LYS A 164 -6.31 12.17 -0.93
C LYS A 164 -5.63 11.67 0.33
N ASN A 165 -5.98 10.46 0.76
CA ASN A 165 -5.35 9.82 1.90
C ASN A 165 -4.35 8.78 1.45
N LYS A 166 -3.24 8.70 2.18
CA LYS A 166 -2.16 7.76 1.92
C LYS A 166 -1.64 7.21 3.24
N VAL A 167 -1.56 5.89 3.35
CA VAL A 167 -0.95 5.20 4.50
C VAL A 167 0.31 4.50 4.02
N ALA A 168 1.44 4.90 4.59
CA ALA A 168 2.74 4.33 4.32
C ALA A 168 3.20 3.52 5.54
N LEU A 169 3.45 2.23 5.35
CA LEU A 169 3.94 1.34 6.39
C LEU A 169 5.35 0.85 6.03
N TYR A 170 6.28 1.12 6.93
CA TYR A 170 7.68 0.67 6.86
C TYR A 170 7.89 -0.47 7.85
N GLN A 171 8.40 -1.60 7.40
CA GLN A 171 8.88 -2.71 8.21
C GLN A 171 10.40 -2.59 8.31
N THR A 172 10.92 -2.31 9.50
CA THR A 172 12.37 -2.05 9.68
C THR A 172 13.13 -3.31 10.05
N LYS A 173 12.43 -4.31 10.62
CA LYS A 173 12.94 -5.67 10.84
C LYS A 173 11.80 -6.68 10.73
N THR A 174 12.06 -7.76 10.01
CA THR A 174 11.30 -9.00 10.10
C THR A 174 12.00 -9.91 11.13
N LYS A 175 11.46 -10.05 12.34
CA LYS A 175 11.88 -11.14 13.24
C LYS A 175 11.24 -12.47 12.79
N SER A 176 11.83 -13.58 13.21
CA SER A 176 11.47 -14.94 12.81
C SER A 176 10.00 -15.30 13.11
N LYS A 177 9.48 -16.35 12.46
CA LYS A 177 8.07 -16.79 12.35
C LYS A 177 7.25 -16.93 13.65
N SER A 178 7.84 -16.74 14.83
CA SER A 178 7.20 -16.97 16.15
C SER A 178 6.65 -15.71 16.81
N ASP A 179 7.06 -14.51 16.40
CA ASP A 179 6.64 -13.25 17.03
C ASP A 179 5.78 -12.44 16.07
N ASN A 180 4.51 -12.20 16.42
CA ASN A 180 3.57 -11.42 15.59
C ASN A 180 3.89 -9.90 15.53
N ASN A 181 4.98 -9.45 16.17
CA ASN A 181 5.42 -8.05 16.22
C ASN A 181 6.65 -7.82 15.34
N SER A 182 6.44 -7.48 14.07
CA SER A 182 7.47 -6.83 13.25
C SER A 182 7.63 -5.36 13.65
N ASN A 183 8.88 -4.92 13.81
CA ASN A 183 9.23 -3.52 14.05
C ASN A 183 8.73 -2.70 12.87
N ARG A 184 7.86 -1.73 13.13
CA ARG A 184 7.19 -1.00 12.07
C ARG A 184 6.94 0.46 12.42
N ALA A 185 6.87 1.28 11.39
CA ALA A 185 6.36 2.64 11.47
C ALA A 185 5.20 2.79 10.49
N THR A 186 4.15 3.49 10.90
CA THR A 186 3.04 3.85 10.02
C THR A 186 2.90 5.36 9.99
N PHE A 187 2.76 5.90 8.78
CA PHE A 187 2.58 7.31 8.53
C PHE A 187 1.29 7.51 7.73
N VAL A 188 0.42 8.38 8.21
CA VAL A 188 -0.87 8.70 7.59
C VAL A 188 -0.79 10.12 7.05
N PHE A 189 -1.06 10.26 5.75
CA PHE A 189 -1.04 11.52 5.04
C PHE A 189 -2.43 11.86 4.52
N SER A 190 -2.78 13.15 4.58
CA SER A 190 -3.92 13.74 3.90
C SER A 190 -3.41 14.86 3.00
N ASP A 191 -3.78 14.86 1.72
CA ASP A 191 -3.35 15.83 0.71
C ASP A 191 -1.82 16.08 0.75
N ASN A 192 -1.07 14.97 0.80
CA ASN A 192 0.39 14.94 0.86
C ASN A 192 1.00 15.59 2.12
N LYS A 193 0.24 15.78 3.21
CA LYS A 193 0.74 16.25 4.50
C LYS A 193 0.59 15.18 5.57
N LEU A 194 1.64 14.93 6.33
CA LEU A 194 1.62 14.00 7.45
C LEU A 194 0.66 14.52 8.53
N ILE A 195 -0.38 13.75 8.84
CA ILE A 195 -1.39 14.08 9.87
C ILE A 195 -1.31 13.17 11.09
N SER A 196 -0.68 11.99 10.97
CA SER A 196 -0.49 11.07 12.08
C SER A 196 0.66 10.12 11.79
N LYS A 197 1.35 9.70 12.85
CA LYS A 197 2.37 8.65 12.81
C LYS A 197 2.27 7.75 14.03
N THR A 198 2.52 6.46 13.86
CA THR A 198 2.62 5.47 14.94
C THR A 198 3.83 4.57 14.69
N GLN A 199 4.30 3.89 15.74
CA GLN A 199 5.43 2.96 15.63
C GLN A 199 5.29 1.82 16.64
N VAL A 200 5.91 0.69 16.31
CA VAL A 200 6.08 -0.47 17.19
C VAL A 200 7.56 -0.86 17.17
N GLU A 201 8.17 -0.85 18.34
CA GLU A 201 9.51 -1.39 18.63
C GLU A 201 10.62 -0.96 17.65
N LEU A 202 10.62 0.28 17.16
CA LEU A 202 11.73 0.74 16.30
C LEU A 202 13.07 0.69 17.04
N ASP A 203 14.12 0.29 16.33
CA ASP A 203 15.50 0.30 16.84
C ASP A 203 15.87 1.71 17.33
N LYS A 204 16.64 1.81 18.42
CA LYS A 204 17.04 3.10 19.01
C LYS A 204 17.79 3.99 17.99
#